data_AF-A0A0J1FK07-F1
#
_entry.id   AF-A0A0J1FK07-F1
#
_cell.length_a   1.000
_cell.length_b   1.000
_cell.length_c   1.000
_cell.angle_alpha   90.00
_cell.angle_beta   90.00
_cell.angle_gamma   90.00
#
_symmetry.space_group_name_H-M   'P 1'
#
loop_
_entity.id
_entity.type
_entity.pdbx_description
1 polymer ?
#
loop_
_entity_poly.entity_id
_entity_poly.type
_entity_poly.pdbx_seq_one_letter_code
_entity_poly.pdbx_strand_id
1 'polypeptide(L)'
;MANKKFTQEEMNHLRSSPYVLDVSPSIVHFSAKFKELFWNSIQEEKEPRDIVIELGIDPDILGECRLTGLKGMIRNEVRAGKGFRVKNVRVICQRLHRSRSKSKIP
;
A
#
# COMPACT_ATOMS: atom_id res chain seq x y z
N MET A 1 17.31 -11.37 5.12
CA MET A 1 16.05 -10.68 5.46
C MET A 1 14.92 -11.69 5.31
N ALA A 2 14.19 -11.96 6.40
CA ALA A 2 13.13 -12.97 6.39
C ALA A 2 12.06 -12.56 5.37
N ASN A 3 11.75 -13.46 4.43
CA ASN A 3 10.50 -13.42 3.69
C ASN A 3 9.38 -13.59 4.72
N LYS A 4 8.96 -12.49 5.38
CA LYS A 4 7.74 -12.47 6.20
C LYS A 4 6.59 -12.80 5.26
N LYS A 5 6.20 -14.06 5.28
CA LYS A 5 5.01 -14.55 4.60
C LYS A 5 3.83 -14.22 5.49
N PHE A 6 2.71 -13.86 4.88
CA PHE A 6 1.46 -13.74 5.61
C PHE A 6 1.08 -15.11 6.17
N THR A 7 0.69 -15.15 7.45
CA THR A 7 0.07 -16.34 8.04
C THR A 7 -1.34 -16.51 7.47
N GLN A 8 -1.92 -17.70 7.59
CA GLN A 8 -3.28 -17.93 7.11
C GLN A 8 -4.30 -17.02 7.81
N GLU A 9 -4.09 -16.70 9.09
CA GLU A 9 -4.92 -15.77 9.87
C GLU A 9 -4.85 -14.35 9.28
N GLU A 10 -3.65 -13.84 9.04
CA GLU A 10 -3.43 -12.53 8.41
C GLU A 10 -4.06 -12.47 7.01
N MET A 11 -3.92 -13.53 6.21
CA MET A 11 -4.54 -13.59 4.88
C MET A 11 -6.07 -13.60 4.97
N ASN A 12 -6.66 -14.28 5.95
CA ASN A 12 -8.11 -14.30 6.14
C ASN A 12 -8.63 -12.94 6.60
N HIS A 13 -7.91 -12.24 7.48
CA HIS A 13 -8.22 -10.86 7.85
C HIS A 13 -8.21 -9.92 6.64
N LEU A 14 -7.18 -10.01 5.80
CA LEU A 14 -7.09 -9.22 4.57
C LEU A 14 -8.22 -9.57 3.60
N ARG A 15 -8.55 -10.85 3.41
CA ARG A 15 -9.67 -11.29 2.55
C ARG A 15 -11.05 -10.87 3.05
N SER A 16 -11.20 -10.65 4.36
CA SER A 16 -12.45 -10.12 4.94
C SER A 16 -12.72 -8.67 4.53
N SER A 17 -11.71 -7.94 4.04
CA SER A 17 -11.87 -6.56 3.61
C SER A 17 -12.37 -6.48 2.16
N PRO A 18 -13.35 -5.62 1.85
CA PRO A 18 -13.94 -5.49 0.50
C PRO A 18 -12.97 -4.90 -0.53
N TYR A 19 -11.82 -4.38 -0.08
CA TYR A 19 -10.81 -3.74 -0.92
C TYR A 19 -9.73 -4.68 -1.44
N VAL A 20 -9.65 -5.89 -0.88
CA VAL A 20 -8.68 -6.92 -1.22
C VAL A 20 -9.34 -7.89 -2.19
N LEU A 21 -8.76 -8.00 -3.39
CA LEU A 21 -9.23 -8.93 -4.42
C LEU A 21 -8.70 -10.34 -4.19
N ASP A 22 -7.43 -10.44 -3.85
CA ASP A 22 -6.78 -11.72 -3.56
C ASP A 22 -5.55 -11.52 -2.67
N VAL A 23 -5.21 -12.55 -1.91
CA VAL A 23 -4.06 -12.56 -1.01
C VAL A 23 -3.26 -13.84 -1.25
N SER A 24 -1.99 -13.65 -1.54
CA SER A 24 -0.96 -14.67 -1.58
C SER A 24 0.00 -14.49 -0.41
N PRO A 25 0.74 -15.54 -0.01
CA PRO A 25 1.65 -15.47 1.15
C PRO A 25 2.70 -14.36 1.07
N SER A 26 3.02 -13.85 -0.12
CA SER A 26 4.01 -12.78 -0.32
C SER A 26 3.44 -11.54 -1.02
N ILE A 27 2.19 -11.58 -1.49
CA ILE A 27 1.62 -10.55 -2.39
C ILE A 27 0.16 -10.32 -2.02
N VAL A 28 -0.25 -9.05 -1.90
CA VAL A 28 -1.65 -8.66 -1.71
C VAL A 28 -2.14 -7.94 -2.97
N HIS A 29 -3.23 -8.44 -3.55
CA HIS A 29 -3.89 -7.82 -4.68
C HIS A 29 -4.98 -6.88 -4.19
N PHE A 30 -4.70 -5.59 -4.26
CA PHE A 30 -5.68 -4.55 -3.98
C PHE A 30 -6.48 -4.18 -5.22
N SER A 31 -7.75 -3.84 -5.02
CA SER A 31 -8.60 -3.26 -6.07
C SER A 31 -8.08 -1.90 -6.53
N ALA A 32 -8.45 -1.48 -7.76
CA ALA A 32 -8.12 -0.13 -8.23
C ALA A 32 -8.75 0.97 -7.35
N LYS A 33 -9.97 0.73 -6.84
CA LYS A 33 -10.66 1.65 -5.93
C LYS A 33 -9.87 1.89 -4.65
N PHE A 34 -9.25 0.84 -4.10
CA PHE A 34 -8.34 0.98 -2.96
C PHE A 34 -7.13 1.86 -3.28
N LYS A 35 -6.47 1.64 -4.43
CA LYS A 35 -5.32 2.45 -4.83
C LYS A 35 -5.67 3.92 -5.02
N GLU A 36 -6.84 4.20 -5.57
CA GLU A 36 -7.36 5.54 -5.80
C GLU A 36 -7.66 6.25 -4.48
N LEU A 37 -8.43 5.62 -3.58
CA LEU A 37 -8.69 6.15 -2.23
C LEU A 37 -7.38 6.40 -1.48
N PHE A 38 -6.46 5.43 -1.54
CA PHE A 38 -5.16 5.56 -0.91
C PHE A 38 -4.35 6.73 -1.46
N TRP A 39 -4.33 6.91 -2.78
CA TRP A 39 -3.63 8.04 -3.40
C TRP A 39 -4.27 9.38 -3.03
N ASN A 40 -5.61 9.45 -3.05
CA ASN A 40 -6.34 10.66 -2.71
C ASN A 40 -6.03 11.12 -1.29
N SER A 41 -6.13 10.20 -0.32
CA SER A 41 -5.78 10.51 1.07
C SER A 41 -4.31 10.91 1.25
N ILE A 42 -3.38 10.35 0.45
CA ILE A 42 -1.98 10.79 0.44
C ILE A 42 -1.83 12.23 -0.12
N GLN A 43 -2.70 12.67 -1.05
CA GLN A 43 -2.75 14.07 -1.48
C GLN A 43 -3.29 14.99 -0.37
N GLU A 44 -4.20 14.50 0.46
CA GLU A 44 -4.71 15.18 1.67
C GLU A 44 -3.72 15.16 2.85
N GLU A 45 -2.43 14.88 2.59
CA GLU A 45 -1.36 14.78 3.58
C GLU A 45 -1.55 13.73 4.70
N LYS A 46 -2.51 12.82 4.57
CA LYS A 46 -2.71 11.73 5.52
C LYS A 46 -1.53 10.75 5.51
N GLU A 47 -1.29 10.13 6.66
CA GLU A 47 -0.27 9.09 6.81
C GLU A 47 -0.77 7.76 6.22
N PRO A 48 0.08 6.99 5.52
CA PRO A 48 -0.30 5.73 4.89
C PRO A 48 -0.84 4.70 5.89
N ARG A 49 -0.41 4.76 7.16
CA ARG A 49 -0.93 3.90 8.24
C ARG A 49 -2.39 4.22 8.56
N ASP A 50 -2.73 5.50 8.71
CA ASP A 50 -4.07 5.95 9.07
C ASP A 50 -5.05 5.62 7.95
N ILE A 51 -4.61 5.77 6.69
CA ILE A 51 -5.43 5.46 5.51
C ILE A 51 -5.78 3.96 5.46
N VAL A 52 -4.84 3.05 5.72
CA VAL A 52 -5.16 1.62 5.71
C VAL A 52 -6.09 1.24 6.86
N ILE A 53 -5.91 1.86 8.04
CA ILE A 53 -6.83 1.69 9.17
C ILE A 53 -8.24 2.16 8.79
N GLU A 54 -8.39 3.33 8.17
CA GLU A 54 -9.68 3.84 7.67
C GLU A 54 -10.32 2.90 6.63
N LEU A 55 -9.51 2.20 5.86
CA LEU A 55 -9.95 1.22 4.87
C LEU A 55 -10.22 -0.17 5.47
N GLY A 56 -10.08 -0.32 6.79
CA GLY A 56 -10.34 -1.57 7.53
C GLY A 56 -9.18 -2.58 7.45
N ILE A 57 -7.98 -2.11 7.13
CA ILE A 57 -6.80 -2.94 6.95
C ILE A 57 -5.75 -2.59 8.01
N ASP A 58 -5.30 -3.59 8.73
CA ASP A 58 -4.29 -3.40 9.78
C ASP A 58 -2.91 -3.08 9.17
N PRO A 59 -2.31 -1.92 9.49
CA PRO A 59 -0.98 -1.54 9.02
C PRO A 59 0.12 -2.48 9.55
N ASP A 60 -0.05 -3.12 10.70
CA ASP A 60 0.93 -4.04 11.28
C ASP A 60 1.02 -5.35 10.48
N ILE A 61 -0.13 -5.85 9.97
CA ILE A 61 -0.17 -7.02 9.08
C ILE A 61 0.63 -6.75 7.80
N LEU A 62 0.45 -5.56 7.21
CA LEU A 62 1.22 -5.15 6.03
C LEU A 62 2.68 -4.82 6.36
N GLY A 63 2.94 -4.20 7.51
CA GLY A 63 4.23 -3.68 7.90
C GLY A 63 4.64 -2.41 7.14
N GLU A 64 5.39 -1.55 7.82
CA GLU A 64 5.84 -0.25 7.31
C GLU A 64 6.63 -0.35 5.99
N CYS A 65 7.42 -1.41 5.82
CA CYS A 65 8.18 -1.66 4.60
C CYS A 65 7.27 -1.78 3.37
N ARG A 66 6.14 -2.50 3.49
CA ARG A 66 5.21 -2.70 2.37
C ARG A 66 4.37 -1.45 2.14
N LEU A 67 3.96 -0.74 3.19
CA LEU A 67 3.25 0.54 3.09
C LEU A 67 4.09 1.60 2.37
N THR A 68 5.37 1.73 2.75
CA THR A 68 6.30 2.65 2.10
C THR A 68 6.52 2.29 0.63
N GLY A 69 6.68 0.99 0.33
CA GLY A 69 6.79 0.47 -1.03
C GLY A 69 5.53 0.73 -1.87
N LEU A 70 4.34 0.50 -1.30
CA LEU A 70 3.05 0.76 -1.93
C LEU A 70 2.90 2.23 -2.32
N LYS A 71 3.19 3.15 -1.38
CA LYS A 71 3.18 4.60 -1.64
C LYS A 71 4.13 4.98 -2.78
N GLY A 72 5.33 4.42 -2.79
CA GLY A 72 6.32 4.66 -3.84
C GLY A 72 5.84 4.16 -5.21
N MET A 73 5.25 2.97 -5.25
CA MET A 73 4.74 2.34 -6.46
C MET A 73 3.54 3.12 -7.03
N ILE A 74 2.54 3.45 -6.21
CA ILE A 74 1.37 4.25 -6.63
C ILE A 74 1.82 5.61 -7.16
N ARG A 75 2.73 6.29 -6.44
CA ARG A 75 3.31 7.55 -6.91
C ARG A 75 3.99 7.42 -8.28
N ASN A 76 4.68 6.30 -8.52
CA ASN A 76 5.32 6.04 -9.80
C ASN A 76 4.29 5.76 -10.91
N GLU A 77 3.21 5.02 -10.62
CA GLU A 77 2.09 4.81 -11.55
C GLU A 77 1.43 6.14 -11.94
N VAL A 78 1.15 7.01 -10.97
CA VAL A 78 0.57 8.35 -11.19
C VAL A 78 1.52 9.23 -12.03
N ARG A 79 2.81 9.28 -11.67
CA ARG A 79 3.82 10.05 -12.43
C ARG A 79 4.02 9.54 -13.86
N ALA A 80 3.82 8.25 -14.09
CA ALA A 80 3.93 7.66 -15.42
C ALA A 80 2.75 8.04 -16.35
N GLY A 81 1.72 8.76 -15.85
CA GLY A 81 0.57 9.19 -16.66
C GLY A 81 -0.30 8.04 -17.18
N LYS A 82 -0.01 6.81 -16.76
CA LYS A 82 -0.81 5.63 -17.07
C LYS A 82 -1.84 5.50 -15.95
N GLY A 83 -2.96 6.24 -16.06
CA GLY A 83 -4.04 6.28 -15.08
C GLY A 83 -4.34 4.90 -14.48
N PHE A 84 -4.67 4.83 -13.20
CA PHE A 84 -4.69 3.65 -12.32
C PHE A 84 -5.24 2.36 -12.98
N ARG A 85 -4.45 1.70 -13.84
CA ARG A 85 -4.86 0.43 -14.45
C ARG A 85 -4.66 -0.65 -13.41
N VAL A 86 -5.63 -1.55 -13.30
CA VAL A 86 -5.59 -2.75 -12.47
C VAL A 86 -4.39 -3.59 -12.90
N LYS A 87 -3.22 -3.33 -12.32
CA LYS A 87 -2.02 -4.13 -12.51
C LYS A 87 -1.56 -4.67 -11.18
N ASN A 88 -1.32 -5.99 -11.20
CA ASN A 88 -0.90 -6.84 -10.10
C ASN A 88 0.21 -6.16 -9.28
N VAL A 89 -0.09 -5.92 -8.01
CA VAL A 89 0.81 -5.22 -7.10
C VAL A 89 1.86 -6.20 -6.59
N ARG A 90 2.99 -6.30 -7.28
CA ARG A 90 4.16 -6.98 -6.71
C ARG A 90 4.87 -5.98 -5.79
N VAL A 91 4.52 -5.95 -4.49
CA VAL A 91 5.28 -5.15 -3.50
C VAL A 91 6.63 -5.82 -3.26
N ILE A 92 7.56 -5.63 -4.20
CA ILE A 92 8.96 -5.99 -3.99
C ILE A 92 9.58 -4.80 -3.27
N CYS A 93 9.99 -5.02 -2.02
CA CYS A 93 10.73 -4.04 -1.24
C CYS A 93 12.15 -3.87 -1.82
N GLN A 94 12.25 -3.21 -2.99
CA GLN A 94 13.53 -2.72 -3.50
C GLN A 94 13.74 -1.33 -2.90
N ARG A 95 14.66 -1.30 -1.94
CA ARG A 95 15.10 -0.16 -1.14
C ARG A 95 15.42 1.05 -2.03
N LEU A 96 14.52 2.02 -2.13
CA LEU A 96 14.85 3.34 -2.66
C LEU A 96 15.08 4.27 -1.47
N HIS A 97 16.35 4.47 -1.10
CA HIS A 97 16.75 5.58 -0.24
C HIS A 97 16.25 6.88 -0.88
N ARG A 98 15.22 7.49 -0.29
CA ARG A 98 14.82 8.84 -0.68
C ARG A 98 14.41 9.61 0.55
N SER A 99 15.40 10.28 1.13
CA SER A 99 15.26 11.40 2.05
C SER A 99 14.12 12.30 1.58
N ARG A 100 13.10 12.47 2.41
CA ARG A 100 12.09 13.52 2.23
C ARG A 100 12.00 14.28 3.52
N SER A 101 12.80 15.34 3.58
CA SER A 101 12.47 16.56 4.30
C SER A 101 11.02 16.91 3.99
N LYS A 102 10.13 16.83 4.98
CA LYS A 102 8.83 17.50 4.88
C LYS A 102 9.06 18.92 5.38
N SER A 103 9.08 19.82 4.40
CA SER A 103 8.98 21.25 4.55
C SER A 103 7.76 21.59 5.38
N LYS A 104 8.00 22.41 6.40
CA LYS A 104 7.03 23.16 7.18
C LYS A 104 6.49 24.30 6.31
N ILE A 105 5.17 24.45 6.22
CA ILE A 105 4.51 25.63 5.64
C ILE A 105 3.14 25.78 6.32
N PRO A 106 2.63 26.99 6.55
CA PRO A 106 3.29 28.25 6.93
C PRO A 106 3.20 28.53 8.44
#